data_AF-A0A836HG66-F1
#
_entry.id   AF-A0A836HG66-F1
#
_cell.length_a   1.000
_cell.length_b   1.000
_cell.length_c   1.000
_cell.angle_alpha   90.00
_cell.angle_beta   90.00
_cell.angle_gamma   90.00
#
_symmetry.space_group_name_H-M   'P 1'
#
loop_
_entity.id
_entity.type
_entity.pdbx_description
1 polymer ?
#
loop_
_entity_poly.entity_id
_entity_poly.type
_entity_poly.pdbx_seq_one_letter_code
_entity_poly.pdbx_strand_id
1 'polypeptide(L)'
;MEWQQAAVGLPAPYAAPSGSMSPPLFGVIVPGCPVQTDISPVDTGRWTTSLGVAPESFVVFLTMSEPLPPGYGIGLFLAREDTMSFQYVGALTQQRPSSIIRVSPVFLNAAQPIRIVLGLALEREEELQNLGLTQEQPLQQSQAATKAAIAERILKDLYDFVVSYSRTLTSDGGSVTNGIGSIEPGDYVVLPTSFVDRWRARVQTKLAKDNAFWS
;
A
#
# COMPACT_ATOMS: atom_id res chain seq x y z
N MET A 1 32.84 -22.51 70.17
CA MET A 1 31.45 -22.95 69.89
C MET A 1 30.88 -21.91 68.93
N GLU A 2 30.97 -22.03 67.60
CA GLU A 2 30.23 -22.98 66.73
C GLU A 2 28.72 -22.97 67.11
N TRP A 3 27.72 -22.66 66.25
CA TRP A 3 27.59 -22.60 64.79
C TRP A 3 26.49 -21.60 64.35
N GLN A 4 26.67 -21.13 63.11
CA GLN A 4 25.73 -20.71 62.04
C GLN A 4 24.20 -20.84 62.22
N GLN A 5 23.47 -19.85 61.66
CA GLN A 5 22.79 -20.05 60.37
C GLN A 5 22.42 -18.75 59.64
N ALA A 6 22.79 -18.72 58.36
CA ALA A 6 22.46 -17.71 57.37
C ALA A 6 21.05 -17.95 56.81
N ALA A 7 20.28 -16.87 56.61
CA ALA A 7 19.11 -16.90 55.75
C ALA A 7 19.53 -16.43 54.35
N VAL A 8 19.48 -17.39 53.44
CA VAL A 8 19.78 -17.30 52.01
C VAL A 8 18.82 -16.33 51.32
N GLY A 9 19.38 -15.54 50.40
CA GLY A 9 18.68 -14.52 49.63
C GLY A 9 17.51 -15.05 48.82
N LEU A 10 16.42 -14.28 48.86
CA LEU A 10 15.38 -14.29 47.84
C LEU A 10 15.83 -13.35 46.72
N PRO A 11 16.03 -13.82 45.47
CA PRO A 11 16.20 -12.92 44.35
C PRO A 11 14.87 -12.23 44.05
N ALA A 12 14.86 -10.90 44.12
CA ALA A 12 13.73 -10.10 43.67
C ALA A 12 13.47 -10.38 42.17
N PRO A 13 12.26 -10.85 41.78
CA PRO A 13 11.94 -11.00 40.37
C PRO A 13 11.38 -9.66 39.91
N TYR A 14 12.25 -8.74 39.52
CA TYR A 14 12.05 -7.71 38.48
C TYR A 14 13.25 -6.78 38.53
N ALA A 15 14.37 -7.23 37.97
CA ALA A 15 15.33 -6.30 37.41
C ALA A 15 14.61 -5.60 36.25
N ALA A 16 14.10 -4.39 36.49
CA ALA A 16 13.78 -3.49 35.40
C ALA A 16 15.07 -3.34 34.56
N PRO A 17 15.02 -3.49 33.23
CA PRO A 17 16.19 -3.22 32.41
C PRO A 17 16.60 -1.76 32.65
N SER A 18 17.78 -1.59 33.25
CA SER A 18 18.47 -0.31 33.43
C SER A 18 18.94 0.22 32.07
N GLY A 19 18.02 0.46 31.16
CA GLY A 19 18.24 1.30 29.99
C GLY A 19 17.57 2.62 30.28
N SER A 20 18.34 3.69 30.43
CA SER A 20 17.83 5.03 30.16
C SER A 20 17.46 5.12 28.68
N MET A 21 16.40 4.43 28.26
CA MET A 21 15.84 4.59 26.94
C MET A 21 15.15 5.94 26.97
N SER A 22 15.82 6.94 26.38
CA SER A 22 15.10 8.11 25.88
C SER A 22 13.88 7.57 25.12
N PRO A 23 12.67 8.05 25.42
CA PRO A 23 11.46 7.53 24.81
C PRO A 23 11.63 7.52 23.28
N PRO A 24 11.26 6.42 22.60
CA PRO A 24 11.48 6.28 21.17
C PRO A 24 10.72 7.40 20.46
N LEU A 25 11.43 8.26 19.72
CA LEU A 25 10.85 9.43 19.04
C LEU A 25 9.89 9.06 17.92
N PHE A 26 10.07 7.87 17.34
CA PHE A 26 9.32 7.40 16.19
C PHE A 26 8.88 5.95 16.38
N GLY A 27 7.80 5.59 15.70
CA GLY A 27 7.32 4.23 15.59
C GLY A 27 7.04 3.86 14.14
N VAL A 28 7.31 2.61 13.80
CA VAL A 28 7.01 2.02 12.50
C VAL A 28 6.07 0.83 12.67
N ILE A 29 5.04 0.75 11.84
CA ILE A 29 4.09 -0.36 11.78
C ILE A 29 4.20 -1.01 10.41
N VAL A 30 4.68 -2.24 10.40
CA VAL A 30 4.57 -3.12 9.23
C VAL A 30 3.35 -4.02 9.45
N PRO A 31 2.38 -4.08 8.52
CA PRO A 31 1.21 -4.95 8.66
C PRO A 31 1.61 -6.40 8.95
N GLY A 32 1.05 -6.98 10.01
CA GLY A 32 1.36 -8.35 10.43
C GLY A 32 2.57 -8.48 11.37
N CYS A 33 3.29 -7.40 11.67
CA CYS A 33 4.40 -7.38 12.61
C CYS A 33 4.09 -6.51 13.84
N PRO A 34 4.76 -6.73 14.98
CA PRO A 34 4.74 -5.80 16.11
C PRO A 34 5.25 -4.41 15.71
N VAL A 35 4.80 -3.39 16.43
CA VAL A 35 5.33 -2.01 16.33
C VAL A 35 6.83 -2.03 16.59
N GLN A 36 7.59 -1.41 15.68
CA GLN A 36 9.03 -1.23 15.82
C GLN A 36 9.31 0.18 16.31
N THR A 37 9.95 0.28 17.48
CA THR A 37 10.41 1.54 18.09
C THR A 37 11.92 1.60 18.23
N ASP A 38 12.61 0.50 17.92
CA ASP A 38 14.07 0.36 18.02
C ASP A 38 14.75 1.01 16.81
N ILE A 39 14.70 2.33 16.76
CA ILE A 39 15.24 3.13 15.66
C ILE A 39 16.61 3.65 16.06
N SER A 40 17.62 3.33 15.27
CA SER A 40 19.02 3.65 15.58
C SER A 40 19.40 5.02 15.03
N PRO A 41 19.94 5.94 15.87
CA PRO A 41 20.49 7.19 15.37
C PRO A 41 21.78 6.91 14.58
N VAL A 42 21.89 7.50 13.39
CA VAL A 42 23.08 7.40 12.54
C VAL A 42 23.95 8.64 12.68
N ASP A 43 23.30 9.81 12.78
CA ASP A 43 23.94 11.12 12.88
C ASP A 43 23.00 12.11 13.59
N THR A 44 23.45 13.34 13.78
CA THR A 44 22.66 14.46 14.32
C THR A 44 21.46 14.72 13.42
N GLY A 45 20.27 14.33 13.89
CA GLY A 45 19.03 14.48 13.13
C GLY A 45 18.82 13.41 12.06
N ARG A 46 19.54 12.28 12.08
CA ARG A 46 19.32 11.17 11.14
C ARG A 46 19.21 9.85 11.86
N TRP A 47 18.27 9.04 11.43
CA TRP A 47 17.98 7.74 12.00
C TRP A 47 17.75 6.68 10.93
N THR A 48 17.91 5.42 11.30
CA THR A 48 17.69 4.29 10.40
C THR A 48 17.06 3.11 11.12
N THR A 49 16.27 2.33 10.39
CA THR A 49 15.76 1.04 10.85
C THR A 49 15.57 0.07 9.69
N SER A 50 15.89 -1.21 9.91
CA SER A 50 15.74 -2.26 8.91
C SER A 50 14.34 -2.85 9.01
N LEU A 51 13.53 -2.75 7.95
CA LEU A 51 12.17 -3.29 7.94
C LEU A 51 12.13 -4.77 7.54
N GLY A 52 13.28 -5.36 7.18
CA GLY A 52 13.36 -6.72 6.67
C GLY A 52 12.86 -6.79 5.23
N VAL A 53 12.03 -7.79 4.91
CA VAL A 53 11.46 -7.97 3.57
C VAL A 53 10.50 -6.83 3.25
N ALA A 54 10.60 -6.24 2.07
CA ALA A 54 9.78 -5.13 1.62
C ALA A 54 8.28 -5.43 1.74
N PRO A 55 7.54 -4.74 2.63
CA PRO A 55 6.09 -4.87 2.71
C PRO A 55 5.43 -4.06 1.58
N GLU A 56 4.16 -4.35 1.25
CA GLU A 56 3.42 -3.52 0.29
C GLU A 56 3.17 -2.10 0.80
N SER A 57 2.92 -1.98 2.10
CA SER A 57 2.76 -0.70 2.79
C SER A 57 3.19 -0.79 4.24
N PHE A 58 3.56 0.34 4.83
CA PHE A 58 3.87 0.47 6.24
C PHE A 58 3.48 1.87 6.72
N VAL A 59 3.41 2.04 8.03
CA VAL A 59 3.07 3.32 8.67
C VAL A 59 4.26 3.79 9.47
N VAL A 60 4.57 5.08 9.37
CA VAL A 60 5.54 5.73 10.26
C VAL A 60 4.82 6.84 11.01
N PHE A 61 5.11 6.97 12.30
CA PHE A 61 4.50 7.99 13.14
C PHE A 61 5.48 8.54 14.18
N LEU A 62 5.24 9.77 14.59
CA LEU A 62 5.89 10.42 15.73
C LEU A 62 5.18 9.94 17.01
N THR A 63 5.92 9.53 18.03
CA THR A 63 5.35 9.14 19.33
C THR A 63 4.97 10.34 20.20
N MET A 64 5.23 11.56 19.71
CA MET A 64 4.98 12.84 20.39
C MET A 64 5.68 12.99 21.74
N SER A 65 6.72 12.20 22.01
CA SER A 65 7.46 12.33 23.26
C SER A 65 8.31 13.60 23.32
N GLU A 66 8.70 14.15 22.17
CA GLU A 66 9.39 15.44 22.03
C GLU A 66 8.85 16.14 20.77
N PRO A 67 8.48 17.44 20.86
CA PRO A 67 8.03 18.18 19.69
C PRO A 67 9.20 18.42 18.73
N LEU A 68 8.92 18.34 17.42
CA LEU A 68 9.90 18.70 16.40
C LEU A 68 10.26 20.20 16.52
N PRO A 69 11.51 20.58 16.17
CA PRO A 69 11.89 21.98 16.10
C PRO A 69 10.97 22.76 15.14
N PRO A 70 10.61 24.02 15.46
CA PRO A 70 9.71 24.80 14.61
C PRO A 70 10.31 25.01 13.22
N GLY A 71 9.53 24.74 12.18
CA GLY A 71 9.95 24.84 10.77
C GLY A 71 10.72 23.62 10.24
N TYR A 72 10.82 22.55 11.04
CA TYR A 72 11.44 21.29 10.64
C TYR A 72 10.41 20.14 10.58
N GLY A 73 10.69 19.19 9.70
CA GLY A 73 9.98 17.92 9.60
C GLY A 73 10.96 16.77 9.47
N ILE A 74 10.43 15.56 9.40
CA ILE A 74 11.20 14.35 9.18
C ILE A 74 10.94 13.84 7.77
N GLY A 75 11.95 13.89 6.90
CA GLY A 75 11.93 13.22 5.62
C GLY A 75 12.10 11.71 5.80
N LEU A 76 11.28 10.93 5.08
CA LEU A 76 11.32 9.48 5.05
C LEU A 76 11.95 9.02 3.75
N PHE A 77 12.91 8.12 3.85
CA PHE A 77 13.65 7.59 2.71
C PHE A 77 13.70 6.07 2.77
N LEU A 78 13.46 5.38 1.65
CA LEU A 78 13.65 3.95 1.53
C LEU A 78 14.87 3.63 0.70
N ALA A 79 15.69 2.71 1.18
CA ALA A 79 16.77 2.11 0.42
C ALA A 79 16.64 0.59 0.43
N ARG A 80 17.21 -0.05 -0.60
CA ARG A 80 17.47 -1.48 -0.56
C ARG A 80 18.74 -1.74 0.25
N GLU A 81 18.77 -2.83 0.98
CA GLU A 81 19.93 -3.19 1.81
C GLU A 81 21.18 -3.52 0.96
N ASP A 82 21.01 -3.90 -0.30
CA ASP A 82 22.11 -4.24 -1.22
C ASP A 82 22.79 -3.03 -1.87
N THR A 83 22.00 -2.03 -2.30
CA THR A 83 22.53 -0.85 -2.99
C THR A 83 22.67 0.37 -2.09
N MET A 84 21.96 0.41 -0.95
CA MET A 84 21.87 1.57 -0.05
C MET A 84 21.50 2.87 -0.77
N SER A 85 20.77 2.77 -1.89
CA SER A 85 20.29 3.91 -2.67
C SER A 85 18.97 4.43 -2.10
N PHE A 86 19.02 5.53 -1.35
CA PHE A 86 17.85 6.12 -0.69
C PHE A 86 16.97 6.89 -1.68
N GLN A 87 15.68 6.56 -1.69
CA GLN A 87 14.63 7.26 -2.39
C GLN A 87 13.68 7.90 -1.38
N TYR A 88 13.38 9.19 -1.53
CA TYR A 88 12.36 9.86 -0.72
C TYR A 88 11.00 9.16 -0.89
N VAL A 89 10.25 8.94 0.19
CA VAL A 89 8.94 8.26 0.18
C VAL A 89 7.83 9.04 0.89
N GLY A 90 8.18 10.11 1.59
CA GLY A 90 7.22 10.96 2.28
C GLY A 90 7.87 11.74 3.41
N ALA A 91 7.04 12.42 4.19
CA ALA A 91 7.50 13.21 5.32
C ALA A 91 6.52 13.13 6.49
N LEU A 92 7.03 13.39 7.68
CA LEU A 92 6.27 13.63 8.90
C LEU A 92 6.51 15.06 9.35
N THR A 93 5.44 15.77 9.70
CA THR A 93 5.51 17.11 10.28
C THR A 93 4.70 17.16 11.56
N GLN A 94 4.77 18.25 12.31
CA GLN A 94 3.96 18.38 13.52
C GLN A 94 2.45 18.42 13.20
N GLN A 95 2.07 18.95 12.03
CA GLN A 95 0.68 18.92 11.54
C GLN A 95 0.26 17.54 11.04
N ARG A 96 1.21 16.79 10.46
CA ARG A 96 0.99 15.43 9.96
C ARG A 96 1.97 14.46 10.65
N PRO A 97 1.67 14.03 11.88
CA PRO A 97 2.59 13.23 12.69
C PRO A 97 2.61 11.75 12.30
N SER A 98 1.77 11.33 11.35
CA SER A 98 1.79 9.98 10.82
C SER A 98 1.60 9.98 9.30
N SER A 99 2.19 8.99 8.63
CA SER A 99 2.00 8.78 7.21
C SER A 99 2.00 7.31 6.87
N ILE A 100 1.07 6.93 5.99
CA ILE A 100 1.01 5.59 5.40
C ILE A 100 1.82 5.65 4.11
N ILE A 101 2.85 4.83 4.03
CA ILE A 101 3.76 4.76 2.90
C ILE A 101 3.45 3.51 2.09
N ARG A 102 3.20 3.70 0.80
CA ARG A 102 3.12 2.59 -0.17
C ARG A 102 4.49 2.38 -0.77
N VAL A 103 4.97 1.15 -0.71
CA VAL A 103 6.28 0.81 -1.24
C VAL A 103 6.22 0.78 -2.76
N SER A 104 7.17 1.45 -3.40
CA SER A 104 7.26 1.48 -4.87
C SER A 104 7.49 0.07 -5.42
N PRO A 105 6.90 -0.29 -6.58
CA PRO A 105 7.11 -1.59 -7.22
C PRO A 105 8.59 -1.94 -7.46
N VAL A 106 9.48 -0.93 -7.53
CA VAL A 106 10.93 -1.12 -7.65
C VAL A 106 11.52 -1.92 -6.48
N PHE A 107 10.89 -1.86 -5.30
CA PHE A 107 11.28 -2.62 -4.12
C PHE A 107 10.46 -3.91 -3.95
N LEU A 108 9.40 -4.11 -4.76
CA LEU A 108 8.53 -5.28 -4.70
C LEU A 108 8.89 -6.23 -5.85
N ASN A 109 9.82 -7.15 -5.60
CA ASN A 109 10.16 -8.19 -6.57
C ASN A 109 9.56 -9.54 -6.15
N ALA A 110 8.67 -10.08 -6.97
CA ALA A 110 8.02 -11.37 -6.72
C ALA A 110 8.99 -12.57 -6.83
N ALA A 111 10.10 -12.42 -7.57
CA ALA A 111 11.06 -13.51 -7.78
C ALA A 111 12.06 -13.65 -6.61
N GLN A 112 12.38 -12.55 -5.92
CA GLN A 112 13.30 -12.54 -4.78
C GLN A 112 12.88 -11.51 -3.73
N PRO A 113 12.79 -11.89 -2.45
CA PRO A 113 12.44 -10.97 -1.39
C PRO A 113 13.55 -9.91 -1.24
N ILE A 114 13.23 -8.66 -1.57
CA ILE A 114 14.12 -7.52 -1.39
C ILE A 114 14.05 -7.08 0.07
N ARG A 115 15.21 -6.90 0.71
CA ARG A 115 15.30 -6.30 2.03
C ARG A 115 15.46 -4.80 1.94
N ILE A 116 14.76 -4.07 2.81
CA ILE A 116 14.74 -2.61 2.79
C ILE A 116 15.09 -2.00 4.15
N VAL A 117 15.64 -0.80 4.06
CA VAL A 117 16.03 0.04 5.18
C VAL A 117 15.27 1.36 5.06
N LEU A 118 14.68 1.80 6.17
CA LEU A 118 14.02 3.09 6.32
C LEU A 118 15.00 4.07 6.95
N GLY A 119 15.33 5.13 6.21
CA GLY A 119 16.04 6.30 6.72
C GLY A 119 15.04 7.40 7.12
N LEU A 120 15.32 8.06 8.23
CA LEU A 120 14.63 9.25 8.68
C LEU A 120 15.64 10.38 8.79
N ALA A 121 15.34 11.56 8.24
CA ALA A 121 16.21 12.73 8.31
C ALA A 121 15.43 13.98 8.71
N LEU A 122 15.96 14.74 9.66
CA LEU A 122 15.45 16.04 10.05
C LEU A 122 15.81 17.06 8.98
N GLU A 123 14.80 17.58 8.30
CA GLU A 123 14.95 18.52 7.19
C GLU A 123 14.01 19.71 7.37
N ARG A 124 14.26 20.79 6.64
CA ARG A 124 13.38 21.98 6.68
C ARG A 124 12.05 21.65 6.02
N GLU A 125 10.96 22.15 6.60
CA GLU A 125 9.62 21.88 6.08
C GLU A 125 9.43 22.34 4.62
N GLU A 126 10.07 23.46 4.23
CA GLU A 126 10.06 23.97 2.86
C GLU A 126 10.71 22.98 1.87
N GLU A 127 11.82 22.34 2.25
CA GLU A 127 12.50 21.35 1.41
C GLU A 127 11.65 20.09 1.26
N LEU A 128 11.01 19.65 2.34
CA LEU A 128 10.10 18.50 2.33
C LEU A 128 8.86 18.74 1.46
N GLN A 129 8.33 19.96 1.43
CA GLN A 129 7.23 20.33 0.54
C GLN A 129 7.66 20.23 -0.93
N ASN A 130 8.84 20.73 -1.29
CA ASN A 130 9.38 20.64 -2.65
C ASN A 130 9.62 19.18 -3.10
N LEU A 131 10.14 18.35 -2.20
CA LEU A 131 10.32 16.91 -2.45
C LEU A 131 8.97 16.18 -2.58
N GLY A 132 8.00 16.51 -1.74
CA GLY A 132 6.63 15.98 -1.78
C GLY A 132 5.95 16.22 -3.12
N LEU A 133 5.95 17.47 -3.60
CA LEU A 133 5.34 17.85 -4.88
C LEU A 133 5.93 17.08 -6.07
N THR A 134 7.24 16.81 -6.03
CA THR A 134 7.95 16.05 -7.07
C THR A 134 7.54 14.57 -7.09
N GLN A 135 7.21 13.99 -5.93
CA GLN A 135 6.84 12.58 -5.81
C GLN A 135 5.34 12.31 -5.99
N GLU A 136 4.47 13.21 -5.56
CA GLU A 136 3.01 12.99 -5.64
C GLU A 136 2.53 12.85 -7.09
N GLN A 137 3.11 13.59 -8.03
CA GLN A 137 2.74 13.55 -9.44
C GLN A 137 2.89 12.14 -10.06
N PRO A 138 4.07 11.47 -9.99
CA PRO A 138 4.22 10.09 -10.45
C PRO A 138 3.29 9.08 -9.76
N LEU A 139 3.11 9.20 -8.45
CA LEU A 139 2.29 8.25 -7.68
C LEU A 139 0.81 8.35 -8.05
N GLN A 140 0.29 9.56 -8.19
CA GLN A 140 -1.10 9.78 -8.64
C GLN A 140 -1.30 9.26 -10.06
N GLN A 141 -0.35 9.49 -10.96
CA GLN A 141 -0.41 8.99 -12.33
C GLN A 141 -0.37 7.46 -12.39
N SER A 142 0.51 6.82 -11.61
CA SER A 142 0.60 5.36 -11.53
C SER A 142 -0.69 4.73 -10.98
N GLN A 143 -1.32 5.37 -9.99
CA GLN A 143 -2.59 4.90 -9.43
C GLN A 143 -3.74 5.04 -10.43
N ALA A 144 -3.82 6.17 -11.13
CA ALA A 144 -4.82 6.39 -12.18
C ALA A 144 -4.66 5.36 -13.32
N ALA A 145 -3.42 5.12 -13.77
CA ALA A 145 -3.11 4.12 -14.79
C ALA A 145 -3.49 2.69 -14.34
N THR A 146 -3.21 2.35 -13.08
CA THR A 146 -3.56 1.02 -12.53
C THR A 146 -5.08 0.82 -12.49
N LYS A 147 -5.83 1.83 -12.02
CA LYS A 147 -7.30 1.77 -12.00
C LYS A 147 -7.88 1.63 -13.42
N ALA A 148 -7.36 2.39 -14.38
CA ALA A 148 -7.78 2.30 -15.77
C ALA A 148 -7.51 0.90 -16.36
N ALA A 149 -6.31 0.35 -16.13
CA ALA A 149 -5.94 -0.98 -16.60
C ALA A 149 -6.83 -2.09 -15.99
N ILE A 150 -7.17 -1.98 -14.70
CA ILE A 150 -8.10 -2.90 -14.04
C ILE A 150 -9.50 -2.78 -14.65
N ALA A 151 -10.01 -1.56 -14.84
CA ALA A 151 -11.32 -1.31 -15.43
C ALA A 151 -11.41 -1.84 -16.87
N GLU A 152 -10.37 -1.65 -17.68
CA GLU A 152 -10.29 -2.21 -19.03
C GLU A 152 -10.33 -3.74 -19.03
N ARG A 153 -9.63 -4.37 -18.08
CA ARG A 153 -9.61 -5.82 -17.96
C ARG A 153 -10.96 -6.38 -17.53
N ILE A 154 -11.61 -5.76 -16.54
CA ILE A 154 -12.97 -6.14 -16.09
C ILE A 154 -13.97 -5.97 -17.24
N LEU A 155 -13.89 -4.86 -17.98
CA LEU A 155 -14.78 -4.60 -19.11
C LEU A 155 -14.61 -5.64 -20.22
N LYS A 156 -13.37 -6.01 -20.52
CA LYS A 156 -13.06 -7.06 -21.49
C LYS A 156 -13.62 -8.41 -21.04
N ASP A 157 -13.36 -8.80 -19.79
CA ASP A 157 -13.80 -10.07 -19.24
C ASP A 157 -15.33 -10.20 -19.22
N LEU A 158 -16.04 -9.15 -18.80
CA LEU A 158 -17.50 -9.10 -18.85
C LEU A 158 -18.04 -9.19 -20.28
N TYR A 159 -17.40 -8.51 -21.24
CA TYR A 159 -17.78 -8.59 -22.64
C TYR A 159 -17.60 -10.02 -23.18
N ASP A 160 -16.42 -10.63 -22.97
CA ASP A 160 -16.12 -11.98 -23.42
C ASP A 160 -17.08 -13.00 -22.77
N PHE A 161 -17.39 -12.83 -21.49
CA PHE A 161 -18.39 -13.60 -20.77
C PHE A 161 -19.78 -13.48 -21.41
N VAL A 162 -20.31 -12.27 -21.62
CA VAL A 162 -21.64 -12.07 -22.20
C VAL A 162 -21.72 -12.60 -23.64
N VAL A 163 -20.68 -12.37 -24.45
CA VAL A 163 -20.63 -12.88 -25.83
C VAL A 163 -20.54 -14.40 -25.86
N SER A 164 -19.94 -15.06 -24.87
CA SER A 164 -19.92 -16.52 -24.78
C SER A 164 -21.31 -17.16 -24.65
N TYR A 165 -22.30 -16.42 -24.12
CA TYR A 165 -23.71 -16.85 -24.07
C TYR A 165 -24.52 -16.45 -25.31
N SER A 166 -23.91 -15.74 -26.26
CA SER A 166 -24.60 -15.36 -27.49
C SER A 166 -24.94 -16.60 -28.32
N ARG A 167 -26.16 -16.62 -28.85
CA ARG A 167 -26.66 -17.70 -29.70
C ARG A 167 -27.21 -17.09 -30.97
N THR A 168 -26.96 -17.73 -32.11
CA THR A 168 -27.56 -17.32 -33.39
C THR A 168 -28.97 -17.89 -33.45
N LEU A 169 -29.99 -17.04 -33.48
CA LEU A 169 -31.35 -17.43 -33.83
C LEU A 169 -31.46 -17.51 -35.36
N THR A 170 -31.44 -18.72 -35.91
CA THR A 170 -31.79 -18.93 -37.32
C THR A 170 -33.30 -19.13 -37.40
N SER A 171 -34.00 -18.16 -37.99
CA SER A 171 -35.43 -18.26 -38.25
C SER A 171 -35.65 -18.97 -39.59
N ASP A 172 -35.52 -20.30 -39.63
CA ASP A 172 -35.83 -21.08 -40.82
C ASP A 172 -37.30 -21.53 -40.76
N GLY A 173 -38.13 -20.97 -41.64
CA GLY A 173 -39.38 -21.57 -42.15
C GLY A 173 -40.39 -22.17 -41.15
N GLY A 174 -40.51 -21.67 -39.93
CA GLY A 174 -41.62 -22.03 -39.01
C GLY A 174 -41.24 -22.82 -37.74
N SER A 175 -39.96 -23.13 -37.53
CA SER A 175 -39.50 -23.66 -36.24
C SER A 175 -38.18 -22.99 -35.85
N VAL A 176 -38.24 -22.13 -34.82
CA VAL A 176 -37.05 -21.58 -34.18
C VAL A 176 -36.42 -22.70 -33.38
N THR A 177 -35.57 -23.52 -34.01
CA THR A 177 -34.77 -24.52 -33.30
C THR A 177 -33.63 -23.80 -32.59
N ASN A 178 -33.96 -23.15 -31.47
CA ASN A 178 -32.95 -22.78 -30.51
C ASN A 178 -32.38 -24.09 -29.95
N GLY A 179 -31.07 -24.18 -29.74
CA GLY A 179 -30.47 -25.17 -28.82
C GLY A 179 -30.90 -24.96 -27.35
N ILE A 180 -32.11 -24.43 -27.15
CA ILE A 180 -32.87 -24.23 -25.93
C ILE A 180 -34.14 -25.04 -26.17
N GLY A 181 -34.01 -26.38 -26.13
CA GLY A 181 -35.19 -27.22 -26.04
C GLY A 181 -35.85 -26.94 -24.70
N SER A 182 -37.08 -26.41 -24.72
CA SER A 182 -37.96 -26.29 -23.56
C SER A 182 -37.68 -25.13 -22.58
N ILE A 183 -37.79 -23.87 -23.03
CA ILE A 183 -38.05 -22.74 -22.11
C ILE A 183 -39.30 -22.02 -22.60
N GLU A 184 -40.28 -21.84 -21.72
CA GLU A 184 -41.53 -21.14 -22.04
C GLU A 184 -41.24 -19.69 -22.48
N PRO A 185 -41.97 -19.13 -23.48
CA PRO A 185 -41.72 -17.80 -24.04
C PRO A 185 -41.87 -16.59 -23.09
N GLY A 186 -41.89 -16.77 -21.77
CA GLY A 186 -42.05 -15.71 -20.76
C GLY A 186 -40.91 -15.57 -19.75
N ASP A 187 -39.98 -16.54 -19.68
CA ASP A 187 -39.02 -16.62 -18.57
C ASP A 187 -37.65 -15.99 -18.87
N TYR A 188 -37.43 -15.45 -20.07
CA TYR A 188 -36.14 -14.87 -20.45
C TYR A 188 -36.25 -13.66 -21.38
N VAL A 189 -35.32 -12.72 -21.21
CA VAL A 189 -35.13 -11.56 -22.09
C VAL A 189 -33.88 -11.79 -22.94
N VAL A 190 -34.03 -11.68 -24.25
CA VAL A 190 -32.89 -11.75 -25.18
C VAL A 190 -32.42 -10.34 -25.51
N LEU A 191 -31.12 -10.11 -25.36
CA LEU A 191 -30.46 -8.87 -25.74
C LEU A 191 -29.73 -9.08 -27.06
N PRO A 192 -29.88 -8.18 -28.05
CA PRO A 192 -29.06 -8.20 -29.26
C PRO A 192 -27.58 -8.00 -28.91
N THR A 193 -26.68 -8.76 -29.53
CA THR A 193 -25.22 -8.61 -29.34
C THR A 193 -24.74 -7.19 -29.65
N SER A 194 -25.36 -6.54 -30.64
CA SER A 194 -25.08 -5.14 -30.99
C SER A 194 -25.31 -4.14 -29.84
N PHE A 195 -26.15 -4.47 -28.86
CA PHE A 195 -26.31 -3.67 -27.65
C PHE A 195 -25.05 -3.72 -26.78
N VAL A 196 -24.50 -4.92 -26.59
CA VAL A 196 -23.29 -5.18 -25.79
C VAL A 196 -22.08 -4.50 -26.44
N ASP A 197 -21.97 -4.55 -27.76
CA ASP A 197 -20.92 -3.85 -28.53
C ASP A 197 -20.98 -2.33 -28.32
N ARG A 198 -22.17 -1.75 -28.46
CA ARG A 198 -22.39 -0.31 -28.28
C ARG A 198 -22.15 0.13 -26.84
N TRP A 199 -22.58 -0.67 -25.88
CA TRP A 199 -22.31 -0.42 -24.46
C TRP A 199 -20.81 -0.40 -24.19
N ARG A 200 -20.07 -1.42 -24.64
CA ARG A 200 -18.61 -1.49 -24.48
C ARG A 200 -17.91 -0.27 -25.07
N ALA A 201 -18.24 0.12 -26.29
CA ALA A 201 -17.65 1.29 -26.94
C ALA A 201 -17.91 2.60 -26.17
N ARG A 202 -19.12 2.76 -25.61
CA ARG A 202 -19.47 3.92 -24.77
C ARG A 202 -18.70 3.95 -23.46
N VAL A 203 -18.58 2.81 -22.79
CA VAL A 203 -17.83 2.68 -21.54
C VAL A 203 -16.35 2.96 -21.77
N GLN A 204 -15.74 2.41 -22.84
CA GLN A 204 -14.36 2.70 -23.21
C GLN A 204 -14.13 4.19 -23.48
N THR A 205 -15.04 4.82 -24.22
CA THR A 205 -14.96 6.27 -24.51
C THR A 205 -15.05 7.10 -23.24
N LYS A 206 -15.89 6.71 -22.28
CA LYS A 206 -15.97 7.40 -20.98
C LYS A 206 -14.72 7.18 -20.15
N LEU A 207 -14.20 5.95 -20.10
CA LEU A 207 -12.97 5.62 -19.37
C LEU A 207 -11.75 6.40 -19.88
N ALA A 208 -11.65 6.60 -21.19
CA ALA A 208 -10.56 7.38 -21.79
C ALA A 208 -10.64 8.89 -21.52
N LYS A 209 -11.85 9.41 -21.26
CA LYS A 209 -12.09 10.85 -21.08
C LYS A 209 -12.14 11.28 -19.62
N ASP A 210 -12.52 10.38 -18.73
CA ASP A 210 -12.79 10.69 -17.34
C ASP A 210 -12.04 9.73 -16.41
N ASN A 211 -10.94 10.24 -15.84
CA ASN A 211 -10.13 9.52 -14.86
C ASN A 211 -10.88 9.23 -13.54
N ALA A 212 -12.01 9.90 -13.29
CA ALA A 212 -12.86 9.70 -12.11
C ALA A 212 -14.09 8.83 -12.37
N PHE A 213 -14.26 8.28 -13.57
CA PHE A 213 -15.47 7.52 -13.94
C PHE A 213 -15.80 6.32 -13.01
N TRP A 214 -14.78 5.72 -12.39
CA TRP A 214 -14.92 4.62 -11.42
C TRP A 214 -14.50 4.99 -9.99
N SER A 215 -14.39 6.29 -9.70
CA SER A 215 -14.08 6.80 -8.36
C SER A 215 -15.26 6.67 -7.40
#